data_AF-A0A0A7I8V6-F1
#
_entry.id   AF-A0A0A7I8V6-F1
#
_cell.length_a   1.000
_cell.length_b   1.000
_cell.length_c   1.000
_cell.angle_alpha   90.00
_cell.angle_beta   90.00
_cell.angle_gamma   90.00
#
_symmetry.space_group_name_H-M   'P 1'
#
loop_
_entity.id
_entity.type
_entity.pdbx_description
1 polymer ?
#
loop_
_entity_poly.entity_id
_entity_poly.type
_entity_poly.pdbx_seq_one_letter_code
_entity_poly.pdbx_strand_id
1 'polypeptide(L)' 'MVRAAKAARNTRNLALALHSAEMEGGHVSDVFLHEARDYANGLIDAATLGRRVRARYGLDER' A
#
# COMPACT_ATOMS: atom_id res chain seq x y z
N MET A 1 8.90 10.95 17.22
CA MET A 1 9.55 11.26 15.93
C MET A 1 9.63 10.08 14.96
N VAL A 2 9.96 8.85 15.40
CA VAL A 2 10.14 7.68 14.51
C VAL A 2 8.93 7.34 13.63
N ARG A 3 7.71 7.37 14.18
CA ARG A 3 6.49 7.03 13.43
C ARG A 3 6.15 8.06 12.35
N ALA A 4 6.34 9.36 12.61
CA ALA A 4 6.12 10.40 11.62
C ALA A 4 7.09 10.30 10.43
N ALA A 5 8.37 10.02 10.71
CA ALA A 5 9.35 9.76 9.67
C ALA A 5 9.02 8.51 8.84
N LYS A 6 8.54 7.43 9.50
CA LYS A 6 8.05 6.22 8.81
C LYS A 6 6.84 6.54 7.93
N ALA A 7 5.86 7.30 8.44
CA ALA A 7 4.68 7.70 7.67
C ALA A 7 5.07 8.51 6.43
N ALA A 8 5.93 9.52 6.59
CA ALA A 8 6.43 10.32 5.46
C ALA A 8 7.13 9.46 4.40
N ARG A 9 7.96 8.49 4.81
CA ARG A 9 8.59 7.55 3.89
C ARG A 9 7.57 6.64 3.20
N ASN A 10 6.63 6.08 3.95
CA ASN A 10 5.62 5.17 3.41
C ASN A 10 4.68 5.88 2.43
N THR A 11 4.28 7.12 2.70
CA THR A 11 3.50 7.94 1.77
C THR A 11 4.26 8.20 0.46
N ARG A 12 5.56 8.51 0.53
CA ARG A 12 6.39 8.66 -0.69
C ARG A 12 6.49 7.37 -1.48
N ASN A 13 6.71 6.24 -0.81
CA ASN A 13 6.77 4.94 -1.45
C ASN A 13 5.44 4.56 -2.12
N LEU A 14 4.31 4.87 -1.46
CA LEU A 14 2.98 4.64 -2.02
C LEU A 14 2.78 5.50 -3.28
N ALA A 15 3.09 6.79 -3.23
CA ALA A 15 2.97 7.69 -4.38
C ALA A 15 3.82 7.21 -5.58
N LEU A 16 5.06 6.77 -5.33
CA LEU A 16 5.92 6.20 -6.38
C LEU A 16 5.32 4.93 -7.00
N ALA A 17 4.77 4.03 -6.18
CA ALA A 17 4.14 2.80 -6.68
C ALA A 17 2.88 3.10 -7.51
N LEU A 18 2.05 4.05 -7.07
CA LEU A 18 0.87 4.49 -7.82
C LEU A 18 1.26 5.09 -9.16
N HIS A 19 2.24 6.00 -9.17
CA HIS A 19 2.71 6.64 -10.39
C HIS A 19 3.32 5.62 -11.36
N SER A 20 4.08 4.63 -10.87
CA SER A 20 4.60 3.54 -11.70
C SER A 20 3.47 2.76 -12.37
N ALA A 21 2.41 2.41 -11.63
CA ALA A 21 1.25 1.72 -12.18
C ALA A 21 0.55 2.55 -13.26
N GLU A 22 0.38 3.86 -13.03
CA GLU A 22 -0.22 4.78 -14.00
C GLU A 22 0.60 4.87 -15.30
N MET A 23 1.93 4.93 -15.19
CA MET A 23 2.83 4.95 -16.35
C MET A 23 2.74 3.67 -17.19
N GLU A 24 2.35 2.55 -16.58
CA GLU A 24 2.08 1.27 -17.25
C GLU A 24 0.63 1.14 -17.76
N GLY A 25 -0.17 2.21 -17.64
CA GLY A 25 -1.59 2.23 -18.01
C GLY A 25 -2.52 1.59 -16.97
N GLY A 26 -1.97 1.16 -15.82
CA GLY A 26 -2.70 0.58 -14.71
C GLY A 26 -3.33 1.65 -13.81
N HIS A 27 -4.46 1.29 -13.19
CA HIS A 27 -5.10 2.10 -12.16
C HIS A 27 -5.43 1.21 -10.97
N VAL A 28 -5.08 1.66 -9.76
CA VAL A 28 -5.44 0.93 -8.54
C VAL A 28 -6.89 1.21 -8.16
N SER A 29 -7.51 0.27 -7.45
CA SER A 29 -8.88 0.45 -6.95
C SER A 29 -8.92 1.39 -5.74
N ASP A 30 -10.05 2.07 -5.54
CA ASP A 30 -10.33 2.83 -4.31
C ASP A 30 -10.22 1.97 -3.05
N VAL A 31 -10.56 0.70 -3.20
CA VAL A 31 -10.45 -0.31 -2.14
C VAL A 31 -8.99 -0.50 -1.71
N PHE A 32 -8.07 -0.64 -2.67
CA PHE A 32 -6.64 -0.69 -2.35
C PHE A 32 -6.16 0.60 -1.68
N LEU A 33 -6.59 1.76 -2.18
CA LEU A 33 -6.22 3.06 -1.60
C LEU A 33 -6.67 3.19 -0.15
N HIS A 34 -7.87 2.67 0.17
CA HIS A 34 -8.36 2.61 1.54
C HIS A 34 -7.46 1.76 2.45
N GLU A 35 -7.07 0.57 2.00
CA GLU A 35 -6.19 -0.32 2.77
C GLU A 35 -4.76 0.22 2.92
N ALA A 36 -4.27 0.93 1.91
CA ALA A 36 -2.96 1.55 1.91
C ALA A 36 -2.84 2.72 2.91
N ARG A 37 -3.96 3.25 3.45
CA ARG A 37 -3.92 4.31 4.49
C ARG A 37 -3.18 3.88 5.74
N ASP A 38 -3.39 2.65 6.20
CA ASP A 38 -2.69 2.14 7.39
C ASP A 38 -1.18 2.05 7.13
N TYR A 39 -0.80 1.64 5.92
CA TYR A 39 0.61 1.62 5.51
C TYR A 39 1.19 3.03 5.44
N ALA A 40 0.50 3.97 4.79
CA ALA A 40 0.90 5.37 4.68
C ALA A 40 1.05 6.03 6.05
N ASN A 41 0.17 5.71 7.01
CA ASN A 41 0.23 6.19 8.40
C ASN A 41 1.29 5.48 9.26
N GLY A 42 2.06 4.56 8.67
CA GLY A 42 3.09 3.78 9.34
C GLY A 42 2.57 2.75 10.36
N LEU A 43 1.26 2.49 10.37
CA LEU A 43 0.58 1.54 11.26
C LEU A 43 0.88 0.09 10.92
N ILE A 44 0.99 -0.20 9.62
CA ILE A 44 1.37 -1.53 9.11
C ILE A 44 2.62 -1.41 8.22
N ASP A 45 3.28 -2.54 7.99
CA ASP A 45 4.34 -2.68 7.01
C ASP A 45 3.81 -3.14 5.65
N ALA A 46 4.69 -3.13 4.63
CA ALA A 46 4.33 -3.52 3.28
C ALA A 46 3.93 -5.01 3.19
N ALA A 47 4.54 -5.89 4.00
CA ALA A 47 4.18 -7.30 4.05
C ALA A 47 2.74 -7.51 4.53
N THR A 48 2.32 -6.76 5.55
CA THR A 48 0.95 -6.78 6.07
C THR A 48 -0.05 -6.23 5.07
N LEU A 49 0.28 -5.13 4.37
CA LEU A 49 -0.54 -4.63 3.27
C LEU A 49 -0.70 -5.68 2.17
N GLY A 50 0.41 -6.32 1.76
CA GLY A 50 0.40 -7.38 0.76
C GLY A 50 -0.48 -8.57 1.14
N ARG A 51 -0.41 -9.03 2.40
CA ARG A 51 -1.30 -10.09 2.91
C ARG A 51 -2.77 -9.69 2.86
N ARG A 52 -3.13 -8.47 3.27
CA ARG A 52 -4.53 -7.99 3.21
C ARG A 52 -5.07 -7.98 1.78
N VAL A 53 -4.26 -7.47 0.83
CA VAL A 53 -4.61 -7.44 -0.58
C VAL A 53 -4.78 -8.85 -1.13
N ARG A 54 -3.85 -9.77 -0.83
CA ARG A 54 -3.94 -11.17 -1.28
C ARG A 54 -5.18 -11.87 -0.72
N ALA A 55 -5.41 -11.78 0.59
CA ALA A 55 -6.60 -12.31 1.25
C ALA A 55 -7.90 -11.82 0.59
N ARG A 56 -7.99 -10.52 0.29
CA ARG A 56 -9.15 -9.89 -0.36
C ARG A 56 -9.47 -10.49 -1.73
N TYR A 57 -8.43 -10.81 -2.51
CA TYR A 57 -8.59 -11.38 -3.85
C TYR A 57 -8.52 -12.91 -3.86
N GLY A 58 -8.50 -13.57 -2.69
CA GLY A 58 -8.39 -15.03 -2.60
C GLY A 58 -7.05 -15.59 -3.10
N LEU A 59 -5.98 -14.78 -3.03
CA LEU A 59 -4.62 -15.10 -3.49
C LEU A 59 -3.71 -15.59 -2.35
N ASP A 60 -4.25 -15.79 -1.15
CA ASP A 60 -3.50 -16.45 -0.09
C ASP A 60 -3.38 -17.93 -0.44
N GLU A 61 -2.14 -18.42 -0.52
CA GLU A 61 -1.83 -19.84 -0.75
C GLU A 61 -2.55 -20.70 0.31
N ARG A 62 -3.18 -21.79 -0.15
CA ARG A 62 -3.72 -22.85 0.70
C ARG A 62 -2.60 -23.62 1.39
#